data_AF-A0A3M6U382-F1
#
_entry.id   AF-A0A3M6U382-F1
#
_cell.length_a   1.000
_cell.length_b   1.000
_cell.length_c   1.000
_cell.angle_alpha   90.00
_cell.angle_beta   90.00
_cell.angle_gamma   90.00
#
_symmetry.space_group_name_H-M   'P 1'
#
loop_
_entity.id
_entity.type
_entity.pdbx_description
1 polymer ?
#
loop_
_entity_poly.entity_id
_entity_poly.type
_entity_poly.pdbx_seq_one_letter_code
_entity_poly.pdbx_strand_id
1 'polypeptide(L)'
;MAGPLIGGFVTEKFGDNTTAFLASILSLVSVITIQMFLPKHTKSLNKLDAADSKSQDKSILTKTYDLLSIPQVLYMLVAQAASLAPAILIQALGPVINMEYFKIGPKENGLFLAGIGAASAMVQGFGIGMLLKRFSEFSLLILAVLISGCAFVLMYFATHTLSYIASQVILVIGFSIARTMTTSMATKAVSRHDTGLLLGLCATSEALMRTLAPGIGTFMLLHYGLASLGALGSAIEFGMAIILLAKKQI
;
A
#
# COMPACT_ATOMS: atom_id res chain seq x y z
N MET A 1 11.93 4.57 -4.48
CA MET A 1 13.26 4.50 -3.84
C MET A 1 14.14 5.68 -4.21
N ALA A 2 14.51 5.86 -5.49
CA ALA A 2 15.38 6.96 -5.90
C ALA A 2 14.72 8.36 -5.76
N GLY A 3 13.41 8.48 -5.99
CA GLY A 3 12.68 9.75 -5.94
C GLY A 3 12.82 10.49 -4.59
N PRO A 4 12.47 9.89 -3.44
CA PRO A 4 12.61 10.53 -2.13
C PRO A 4 14.05 10.88 -1.75
N LEU A 5 15.05 10.07 -2.14
CA LEU A 5 16.48 10.38 -1.90
C LEU A 5 16.91 11.65 -2.62
N ILE A 6 16.68 11.66 -3.94
CA ILE A 6 17.11 12.76 -4.80
C ILE A 6 16.32 14.02 -4.45
N GLY A 7 15.00 13.89 -4.23
CA GLY A 7 14.14 15.00 -3.81
C GLY A 7 14.55 15.61 -2.47
N GLY A 8 14.83 14.78 -1.45
CA GLY A 8 15.28 15.27 -0.15
C GLY A 8 16.61 16.01 -0.19
N PHE A 9 17.57 15.51 -0.98
CA PHE A 9 18.89 16.15 -1.13
C PHE A 9 18.82 17.48 -1.91
N VAL A 10 17.97 17.55 -2.94
CA VAL A 10 17.78 18.77 -3.74
C VAL A 10 16.99 19.83 -2.97
N THR A 11 15.97 19.43 -2.21
CA THR A 11 15.20 20.36 -1.37
C THR A 11 16.08 21.02 -0.29
N GLU A 12 16.99 20.27 0.35
CA GLU A 12 17.89 20.84 1.36
C GLU A 12 18.88 21.86 0.79
N LYS A 13 19.43 21.62 -0.42
CA LYS A 13 20.46 22.49 -1.00
C LYS A 13 19.91 23.64 -1.86
N PHE A 14 18.77 23.43 -2.52
CA PHE A 14 18.28 24.30 -3.59
C PHE A 14 16.82 24.74 -3.41
N GLY A 15 16.18 24.34 -2.30
CA GLY A 15 14.79 24.69 -1.99
C GLY A 15 13.75 23.93 -2.81
N ASP A 16 12.48 24.07 -2.41
CA ASP A 16 11.37 23.29 -2.95
C ASP A 16 11.12 23.51 -4.45
N ASN A 17 11.31 24.75 -4.92
CA ASN A 17 11.09 25.10 -6.33
C ASN A 17 12.02 24.32 -7.27
N THR A 18 13.28 24.13 -6.88
CA THR A 18 14.27 23.42 -7.70
C THR A 18 13.95 21.92 -7.76
N THR A 19 13.49 21.35 -6.65
CA THR A 19 13.01 19.95 -6.61
C THR A 19 11.81 19.76 -7.54
N ALA A 20 10.88 20.72 -7.59
CA ALA A 20 9.73 20.67 -8.50
C ALA A 20 10.15 20.73 -9.98
N PHE A 21 11.09 21.62 -10.34
CA PHE A 21 11.62 21.70 -11.71
C PHE A 21 12.31 20.40 -12.13
N LEU A 22 13.12 19.82 -11.24
CA LEU A 22 13.79 18.55 -11.51
C LEU A 22 12.79 17.40 -11.74
N ALA A 23 11.73 17.34 -10.93
CA ALA A 23 10.65 16.37 -11.11
C ALA A 23 9.95 16.53 -12.47
N SER A 24 9.71 17.77 -12.91
CA SER A 24 9.11 18.06 -14.23
C SER A 24 9.98 17.58 -15.38
N ILE A 25 11.30 17.86 -15.34
CA ILE A 25 12.24 17.41 -16.38
C ILE A 25 12.26 15.88 -16.45
N LEU A 26 12.32 15.21 -15.30
CA LEU A 26 12.34 13.74 -15.23
C LEU A 26 11.03 13.12 -15.75
N SER A 27 9.90 13.80 -15.54
CA SER A 27 8.61 13.40 -16.11
C SER A 27 8.61 13.53 -17.64
N LEU A 28 9.17 14.59 -18.21
CA LEU A 28 9.30 14.75 -19.66
C LEU A 28 10.19 13.65 -20.27
N VAL A 29 11.32 13.33 -19.63
CA VAL A 29 12.22 12.24 -20.05
C VAL A 29 11.48 10.90 -20.04
N SER A 30 10.63 10.67 -19.02
CA SER A 30 9.81 9.46 -18.93
C SER A 30 8.84 9.36 -20.11
N VAL A 31 8.17 10.45 -20.49
CA VAL A 31 7.27 10.50 -21.65
C VAL A 31 8.01 10.19 -22.94
N ILE A 32 9.18 10.80 -23.17
CA ILE A 32 10.00 10.57 -24.37
C ILE A 32 10.45 9.10 -24.44
N THR A 33 10.88 8.54 -23.31
CA THR A 33 11.32 7.15 -23.23
C THR A 33 10.18 6.20 -23.56
N ILE A 34 8.97 6.44 -23.02
CA ILE A 34 7.78 5.65 -23.35
C ILE A 34 7.49 5.76 -24.86
N GLN A 35 7.52 6.95 -25.45
CA GLN A 35 7.27 7.11 -26.89
C GLN A 35 8.30 6.41 -27.79
N MET A 36 9.57 6.35 -27.37
CA MET A 36 10.63 5.68 -28.12
C MET A 36 10.65 4.16 -27.93
N PHE A 37 10.40 3.67 -26.71
CA PHE A 37 10.57 2.25 -26.36
C PHE A 37 9.27 1.46 -26.36
N LEU A 38 8.09 2.09 -26.36
CA LEU A 38 6.83 1.36 -26.42
C LEU A 38 6.68 0.74 -27.81
N PRO A 39 6.76 -0.59 -27.96
CA PRO A 39 6.59 -1.22 -29.26
C PRO A 39 5.17 -0.99 -29.76
N LYS A 40 5.04 -0.43 -30.97
CA LYS A 40 3.74 -0.15 -31.63
C LYS A 40 2.83 -1.37 -31.76
N HIS A 41 3.36 -2.59 -31.57
CA HIS A 41 2.62 -3.84 -31.52
C HIS A 41 2.80 -4.52 -30.17
N THR A 42 2.14 -3.99 -29.14
CA THR A 42 1.97 -4.71 -27.88
C THR A 42 0.87 -5.74 -28.07
N LYS A 43 1.23 -7.03 -28.14
CA LYS A 43 0.38 -8.24 -28.10
C LYS A 43 -0.93 -8.12 -28.89
N SER A 44 -1.02 -8.79 -30.06
CA SER A 44 -2.29 -8.99 -30.77
C SER A 44 -3.39 -9.28 -29.75
N LEU A 45 -4.35 -8.36 -29.59
CA LEU A 45 -5.63 -8.70 -28.98
C LEU A 45 -6.07 -9.96 -29.72
N ASN A 46 -6.14 -11.10 -29.04
CA ASN A 46 -6.66 -12.30 -29.68
C ASN A 46 -8.05 -11.89 -30.17
N LYS A 47 -8.29 -12.00 -31.49
CA LYS A 47 -9.59 -11.67 -32.09
C LYS A 47 -10.75 -12.48 -31.47
N LEU A 48 -10.45 -13.49 -30.66
CA LEU A 48 -11.38 -14.19 -29.78
C LEU A 48 -11.94 -13.32 -28.64
N ASP A 49 -11.16 -12.43 -28.04
CA ASP A 49 -11.62 -11.52 -26.96
C ASP A 49 -12.46 -10.35 -27.52
N ALA A 50 -12.22 -9.96 -28.77
CA ALA A 50 -12.98 -8.90 -29.45
C ALA A 50 -14.37 -9.37 -29.92
N ALA A 51 -14.55 -10.68 -30.15
CA ALA A 51 -15.85 -11.26 -30.50
C ALA A 51 -16.77 -11.38 -29.26
N ASP A 52 -16.20 -11.59 -28.08
CA ASP A 52 -16.92 -11.69 -26.81
C ASP A 52 -17.24 -10.31 -26.17
N SER A 53 -16.61 -9.25 -26.68
CA SER A 53 -16.91 -7.86 -26.27
C SER A 53 -18.25 -7.35 -26.82
N LYS A 54 -18.82 -7.97 -27.86
CA LYS A 54 -20.10 -7.55 -28.46
C LYS A 54 -21.35 -8.09 -27.76
N SER A 55 -21.21 -9.09 -26.88
CA SER A 55 -22.29 -9.62 -26.03
C SER A 55 -22.26 -9.02 -24.62
N GLN A 56 -21.31 -8.13 -24.35
CA GLN A 56 -20.94 -7.67 -23.01
C GLN A 56 -21.65 -6.38 -22.57
N ASP A 57 -22.82 -6.10 -23.14
CA ASP A 57 -23.68 -4.94 -22.82
C ASP A 57 -24.56 -5.16 -21.58
N LYS A 58 -24.02 -5.87 -20.58
CA LYS A 58 -24.48 -5.74 -19.20
C LYS A 58 -23.53 -4.75 -18.54
N SER A 59 -24.05 -3.54 -18.30
CA SER A 59 -23.36 -2.41 -17.68
C SER A 59 -22.30 -2.87 -16.68
N ILE A 60 -21.08 -2.34 -16.81
CA ILE A 60 -19.98 -2.59 -15.88
C ILE A 60 -20.44 -2.41 -14.42
N LEU A 61 -21.43 -1.55 -14.18
CA LEU A 61 -22.10 -1.33 -12.90
C LEU A 61 -22.87 -2.56 -12.38
N THR A 62 -23.63 -3.28 -13.21
CA THR A 62 -24.34 -4.50 -12.80
C THR A 62 -23.38 -5.66 -12.54
N LYS A 63 -22.31 -5.80 -13.34
CA LYS A 63 -21.25 -6.78 -13.06
C LYS A 63 -20.47 -6.45 -11.77
N THR A 64 -20.25 -5.17 -11.49
CA THR A 64 -19.63 -4.72 -10.23
C THR A 64 -20.51 -5.10 -9.04
N TYR A 65 -21.82 -4.89 -9.14
CA TYR A 65 -22.78 -5.24 -8.10
C TYR A 65 -22.90 -6.76 -7.89
N ASP A 66 -22.90 -7.54 -8.98
CA ASP A 66 -22.92 -9.01 -8.92
C ASP A 66 -21.63 -9.56 -8.29
N LEU A 67 -20.46 -8.98 -8.59
CA LEU A 67 -19.18 -9.36 -7.98
C LEU A 67 -19.13 -9.01 -6.48
N LEU A 68 -19.64 -7.82 -6.12
CA LEU A 68 -19.76 -7.38 -4.72
C LEU A 68 -20.77 -8.21 -3.92
N SER A 69 -21.76 -8.79 -4.61
CA SER A 69 -22.75 -9.68 -4.01
C SER A 69 -22.18 -11.07 -3.68
N ILE A 70 -20.96 -11.40 -4.14
CA ILE A 70 -20.26 -12.62 -3.72
C ILE A 70 -19.63 -12.36 -2.33
N PRO A 71 -20.13 -13.00 -1.25
CA PRO A 71 -19.71 -12.71 0.11
C PRO A 71 -18.21 -12.97 0.35
N GLN A 72 -17.61 -13.89 -0.41
CA GLN A 72 -16.18 -14.18 -0.35
C GLN A 72 -15.31 -13.05 -0.94
N VAL A 73 -15.76 -12.41 -2.02
CA VAL A 73 -15.06 -11.30 -2.69
C VAL A 73 -15.19 -10.02 -1.87
N LEU A 74 -16.40 -9.71 -1.39
CA LEU A 74 -16.64 -8.57 -0.50
C LEU A 74 -15.79 -8.67 0.77
N TYR A 75 -15.73 -9.86 1.39
CA TYR A 75 -14.90 -10.07 2.57
C TYR A 75 -13.41 -9.85 2.31
N MET A 76 -12.88 -10.34 1.18
CA MET A 76 -11.47 -10.09 0.81
C MET A 76 -11.20 -8.62 0.56
N LEU A 77 -12.13 -7.92 -0.09
CA LEU A 77 -12.02 -6.49 -0.38
C LEU A 77 -12.07 -5.64 0.90
N VAL A 78 -13.00 -5.94 1.80
CA VAL A 78 -13.10 -5.27 3.11
C VAL A 78 -11.87 -5.58 3.96
N ALA A 79 -11.41 -6.83 4.00
CA ALA A 79 -10.18 -7.20 4.71
C ALA A 79 -8.95 -6.49 4.16
N GLN A 80 -8.85 -6.37 2.84
CA GLN A 80 -7.78 -5.63 2.17
C GLN A 80 -7.84 -4.14 2.52
N ALA A 81 -9.01 -3.52 2.41
CA ALA A 81 -9.20 -2.10 2.71
C ALA A 81 -8.91 -1.80 4.18
N ALA A 82 -9.39 -2.65 5.10
CA ALA A 82 -9.18 -2.50 6.53
C ALA A 82 -7.71 -2.63 6.92
N SER A 83 -6.99 -3.63 6.42
CA SER A 83 -5.56 -3.80 6.74
C SER A 83 -4.68 -2.72 6.09
N LEU A 84 -5.06 -2.19 4.92
CA LEU A 84 -4.28 -1.12 4.29
C LEU A 84 -4.59 0.27 4.84
N ALA A 85 -5.75 0.50 5.46
CA ALA A 85 -6.14 1.82 5.95
C ALA A 85 -5.15 2.42 6.97
N PRO A 86 -4.68 1.70 8.00
CA PRO A 86 -3.64 2.19 8.90
C PRO A 86 -2.34 2.55 8.18
N ALA A 87 -1.94 1.75 7.17
CA ALA A 87 -0.75 2.02 6.37
C ALA A 87 -0.88 3.33 5.58
N ILE A 88 -2.05 3.59 5.01
CA ILE A 88 -2.34 4.79 4.23
C ILE A 88 -2.34 6.03 5.14
N LEU A 89 -2.87 5.92 6.35
CA LEU A 89 -2.82 6.99 7.36
C LEU A 89 -1.38 7.36 7.72
N ILE A 90 -0.55 6.37 8.04
CA ILE A 90 0.86 6.61 8.37
C ILE A 90 1.64 7.13 7.18
N GLN A 91 1.38 6.64 5.96
CA GLN A 91 2.03 7.21 4.76
C GLN A 91 1.63 8.65 4.50
N ALA A 92 0.36 9.00 4.70
CA ALA A 92 -0.14 10.35 4.48
C ALA A 92 0.46 11.36 5.47
N LEU A 93 0.56 10.96 6.75
CA LEU A 93 1.08 11.83 7.81
C LEU A 93 2.58 11.68 8.04
N GLY A 94 3.21 10.64 7.51
CA GLY A 94 4.59 10.27 7.79
C GLY A 94 5.59 11.42 7.66
N PRO A 95 5.58 12.21 6.58
CA PRO A 95 6.47 13.38 6.46
C PRO A 95 6.26 14.41 7.58
N VAL A 96 5.00 14.68 7.95
CA VAL A 96 4.65 15.61 9.03
C VAL A 96 5.11 15.06 10.38
N ILE A 97 4.87 13.78 10.67
CA ILE A 97 5.33 13.13 11.89
C ILE A 97 6.87 13.17 11.98
N ASN A 98 7.55 12.87 10.89
CA ASN A 98 9.01 12.82 10.85
C ASN A 98 9.64 14.19 11.09
N MET A 99 9.11 15.23 10.45
CA MET A 99 9.65 16.59 10.53
C MET A 99 9.21 17.31 11.82
N GLU A 100 7.93 17.25 12.19
CA GLU A 100 7.36 18.04 13.28
C GLU A 100 7.59 17.39 14.66
N TYR A 101 7.46 16.06 14.77
CA TYR A 101 7.55 15.35 16.05
C TYR A 101 8.95 14.82 16.33
N PHE A 102 9.60 14.24 15.32
CA PHE A 102 10.93 13.63 15.49
C PHE A 102 12.09 14.52 15.04
N LYS A 103 11.78 15.73 14.54
CA LYS A 103 12.75 16.73 14.06
C LYS A 103 13.77 16.17 13.07
N ILE A 104 13.35 15.18 12.27
CA ILE A 104 14.16 14.55 11.24
C ILE A 104 14.27 15.54 10.08
N GLY A 105 15.50 15.95 9.73
CA GLY A 105 15.72 16.93 8.68
C GLY A 105 15.25 16.44 7.29
N PRO A 106 15.07 17.32 6.29
CA PRO A 106 14.58 16.94 4.96
C PRO A 106 15.39 15.83 4.28
N LYS A 107 16.73 15.88 4.36
CA LYS A 107 17.62 14.85 3.83
C LYS A 107 17.52 13.52 4.58
N GLU A 108 17.46 13.57 5.90
CA GLU A 108 17.32 12.37 6.73
C GLU A 108 15.96 11.70 6.50
N ASN A 109 14.90 12.50 6.35
CA ASN A 109 13.57 12.02 5.99
C ASN A 109 13.57 11.40 4.57
N GLY A 110 14.25 12.03 3.60
CA GLY A 110 14.45 11.48 2.26
C GLY A 110 15.19 10.13 2.29
N LEU A 111 16.24 10.02 3.10
CA LEU A 111 17.00 8.78 3.33
C LEU A 111 16.14 7.70 4.01
N PHE A 112 15.36 8.09 5.01
CA PHE A 112 14.44 7.22 5.72
C PHE A 112 13.36 6.64 4.80
N LEU A 113 12.66 7.49 4.03
CA LEU A 113 11.65 7.06 3.05
C LEU A 113 12.24 6.17 1.96
N ALA A 114 13.49 6.41 1.58
CA ALA A 114 14.19 5.56 0.63
C ALA A 114 14.56 4.20 1.21
N GLY A 115 14.99 4.16 2.46
CA GLY A 115 15.22 2.92 3.21
C GLY A 115 13.95 2.09 3.34
N ILE A 116 12.82 2.74 3.65
CA ILE A 116 11.49 2.12 3.61
C ILE A 116 11.20 1.53 2.23
N GLY A 117 11.40 2.31 1.16
CA GLY A 117 11.21 1.82 -0.20
C GLY A 117 12.12 0.63 -0.53
N ALA A 118 13.36 0.63 -0.04
CA ALA A 118 14.32 -0.46 -0.22
C ALA A 118 13.88 -1.73 0.48
N ALA A 119 13.52 -1.62 1.76
CA ALA A 119 13.02 -2.74 2.54
C ALA A 119 11.78 -3.34 1.87
N SER A 120 10.84 -2.50 1.43
CA SER A 120 9.64 -2.96 0.73
C SER A 120 9.96 -3.68 -0.58
N ALA A 121 10.87 -3.13 -1.40
CA ALA A 121 11.28 -3.75 -2.66
C ALA A 121 12.01 -5.09 -2.44
N MET A 122 12.87 -5.19 -1.42
CA MET A 122 13.56 -6.43 -1.08
C MET A 122 12.58 -7.52 -0.61
N VAL A 123 11.62 -7.15 0.25
CA VAL A 123 10.59 -8.07 0.72
C VAL A 123 9.73 -8.55 -0.45
N GLN A 124 9.26 -7.65 -1.30
CA GLN A 124 8.38 -8.00 -2.43
C GLN A 124 9.12 -8.79 -3.52
N GLY A 125 10.35 -8.42 -3.85
CA GLY A 125 11.13 -9.04 -4.93
C GLY A 125 11.72 -10.40 -4.58
N PHE A 126 12.24 -10.56 -3.35
CA PHE A 126 12.96 -11.77 -2.95
C PHE A 126 12.32 -12.47 -1.75
N GLY A 127 11.92 -11.71 -0.73
CA GLY A 127 11.43 -12.25 0.53
C GLY A 127 10.18 -13.11 0.36
N ILE A 128 9.17 -12.59 -0.35
CA ILE A 128 7.87 -13.26 -0.49
C ILE A 128 8.00 -14.61 -1.20
N GLY A 129 8.75 -14.68 -2.29
CA GLY A 129 8.96 -15.93 -3.02
C GLY A 129 9.63 -17.01 -2.17
N MET A 130 10.52 -16.63 -1.24
CA MET A 130 11.16 -17.56 -0.30
C MET A 130 10.21 -17.98 0.83
N LEU A 131 9.44 -17.04 1.38
CA LEU A 131 8.50 -17.31 2.47
C LEU A 131 7.35 -18.22 2.01
N LEU A 132 6.88 -18.06 0.77
CA LEU A 132 5.85 -18.92 0.17
C LEU A 132 6.29 -20.36 -0.09
N LYS A 133 7.59 -20.66 -0.11
CA LYS A 133 8.08 -22.05 -0.16
C LYS A 133 7.89 -22.80 1.16
N ARG A 134 7.78 -22.07 2.27
CA ARG A 134 7.67 -22.63 3.63
C ARG A 134 6.31 -22.44 4.27
N PHE A 135 5.57 -21.41 3.88
CA PHE A 135 4.27 -21.03 4.47
C PHE A 135 3.19 -20.89 3.41
N SER A 136 1.94 -21.19 3.78
CA SER A 136 0.78 -20.88 2.93
C SER A 136 0.48 -19.39 2.89
N GLU A 137 -0.09 -18.89 1.80
CA GLU A 137 -0.47 -17.47 1.63
C GLU A 137 -1.31 -16.97 2.80
N PHE A 138 -2.27 -17.78 3.25
CA PHE A 138 -3.15 -17.44 4.37
C PHE A 138 -2.40 -17.33 5.71
N SER A 139 -1.49 -18.27 6.01
CA SER A 139 -0.70 -18.20 7.25
C SER A 139 0.29 -17.04 7.21
N LEU A 140 0.81 -16.74 6.03
CA LEU A 140 1.72 -15.62 5.81
C LEU A 140 1.00 -14.27 5.96
N LEU A 141 -0.25 -14.17 5.51
CA LEU A 141 -1.11 -13.02 5.74
C LEU A 141 -1.36 -12.79 7.24
N ILE A 142 -1.73 -13.83 7.99
CA ILE A 142 -1.91 -13.71 9.46
C ILE A 142 -0.63 -13.24 10.13
N LEU A 143 0.51 -13.84 9.77
CA LEU A 143 1.81 -13.44 10.33
C LEU A 143 2.13 -11.98 10.00
N ALA A 144 1.86 -11.54 8.76
CA ALA A 144 2.08 -10.17 8.34
C ALA A 144 1.24 -9.16 9.14
N VAL A 145 -0.04 -9.46 9.32
CA VAL A 145 -0.99 -8.63 10.10
C VAL A 145 -0.58 -8.57 11.58
N LEU A 146 -0.13 -9.69 12.16
CA LEU A 146 0.40 -9.72 13.53
C LEU A 146 1.69 -8.88 13.67
N ILE A 147 2.61 -8.99 12.70
CA ILE A 147 3.84 -8.19 12.68
C ILE A 147 3.51 -6.70 12.58
N SER A 148 2.57 -6.32 11.69
CA SER A 148 2.08 -4.95 11.55
C SER A 148 1.44 -4.45 12.84
N GLY A 149 0.57 -5.24 13.48
CA GLY A 149 -0.04 -4.92 14.77
C GLY A 149 0.99 -4.67 15.87
N CYS A 150 2.00 -5.55 15.99
CA CYS A 150 3.12 -5.36 16.91
C CYS A 150 3.92 -4.08 16.60
N ALA A 151 4.12 -3.76 15.31
CA ALA A 151 4.80 -2.55 14.90
C ALA A 151 4.03 -1.28 15.32
N PHE A 152 2.69 -1.30 15.23
CA PHE A 152 1.85 -0.21 15.74
C PHE A 152 1.89 -0.07 17.26
N VAL A 153 1.95 -1.18 18.00
CA VAL A 153 2.17 -1.14 19.45
C VAL A 153 3.52 -0.51 19.76
N LEU A 154 4.57 -0.89 19.02
CA LEU A 154 5.88 -0.27 19.20
C LEU A 154 5.84 1.23 18.87
N MET A 155 5.09 1.63 17.85
CA MET A 155 4.87 3.04 17.50
C MET A 155 4.10 3.79 18.59
N TYR A 156 3.13 3.16 19.26
CA TYR A 156 2.41 3.75 20.39
C TYR A 156 3.35 4.11 21.55
N PHE A 157 4.32 3.25 21.86
CA PHE A 157 5.32 3.46 22.90
C PHE A 157 6.57 4.22 22.42
N ALA A 158 6.62 4.67 21.17
CA ALA A 158 7.80 5.30 20.60
C ALA A 158 8.00 6.71 21.18
N THR A 159 8.84 6.82 22.20
CA THR A 159 9.26 8.10 22.80
C THR A 159 10.51 8.68 22.15
N HIS A 160 11.30 7.85 21.45
CA HIS A 160 12.55 8.24 20.80
C HIS A 160 12.54 7.98 19.29
N THR A 161 13.25 8.81 18.53
CA THR A 161 13.37 8.70 17.07
C THR A 161 13.81 7.32 16.59
N LEU A 162 14.76 6.68 17.28
CA LEU A 162 15.22 5.33 16.91
C LEU A 162 14.13 4.26 17.09
N SER A 163 13.32 4.37 18.15
CA SER A 163 12.20 3.45 18.38
C SER A 163 11.12 3.60 17.30
N TYR A 164 10.84 4.85 16.90
CA TYR A 164 9.94 5.13 15.79
C TYR A 164 10.49 4.58 14.46
N ILE A 165 11.75 4.83 14.12
CA ILE A 165 12.37 4.29 12.89
C ILE A 165 12.30 2.76 12.87
N ALA A 166 12.61 2.11 13.99
CA ALA A 166 12.51 0.65 14.11
C ALA A 166 11.06 0.17 13.90
N SER A 167 10.07 0.85 14.49
CA SER A 167 8.66 0.53 14.29
C SER A 167 8.26 0.63 12.81
N GLN A 168 8.71 1.66 12.10
CA GLN A 168 8.38 1.89 10.70
C GLN A 168 9.02 0.84 9.78
N VAL A 169 10.25 0.39 10.06
CA VAL A 169 10.89 -0.69 9.30
C VAL A 169 10.10 -1.99 9.44
N ILE A 170 9.70 -2.37 10.66
CA ILE A 170 8.91 -3.58 10.91
C ILE A 170 7.54 -3.48 10.23
N LEU A 171 6.89 -2.32 10.35
CA LEU A 171 5.60 -2.01 9.76
C LEU A 171 5.63 -2.13 8.22
N VAL A 172 6.69 -1.67 7.58
CA VAL A 172 6.87 -1.78 6.12
C VAL A 172 7.02 -3.23 5.67
N ILE A 173 7.71 -4.07 6.45
CA ILE A 173 7.85 -5.50 6.15
C ILE A 173 6.48 -6.18 6.25
N GLY A 174 5.75 -5.96 7.35
CA GLY A 174 4.41 -6.50 7.57
C GLY A 174 3.45 -6.10 6.44
N PHE A 175 3.35 -4.80 6.15
CA PHE A 175 2.47 -4.31 5.09
C PHE A 175 2.84 -4.77 3.69
N SER A 176 4.13 -4.88 3.37
CA SER A 176 4.57 -5.37 2.06
C SER A 176 4.12 -6.81 1.84
N ILE A 177 4.26 -7.66 2.87
CA ILE A 177 3.80 -9.04 2.80
C ILE A 177 2.26 -9.09 2.73
N ALA A 178 1.57 -8.38 3.61
CA ALA A 178 0.11 -8.37 3.68
C ALA A 178 -0.51 -7.91 2.34
N ARG A 179 0.01 -6.84 1.74
CA ARG A 179 -0.49 -6.32 0.46
C ARG A 179 -0.33 -7.33 -0.67
N THR A 180 0.84 -7.94 -0.81
CA THR A 180 1.08 -8.94 -1.86
C THR A 180 0.26 -10.20 -1.63
N MET A 181 0.14 -10.69 -0.38
CA MET A 181 -0.68 -11.87 -0.08
C MET A 181 -2.14 -11.62 -0.39
N THR A 182 -2.67 -10.48 0.06
CA THR A 182 -4.07 -10.13 -0.16
C THR A 182 -4.37 -9.97 -1.65
N THR A 183 -3.47 -9.32 -2.41
CA THR A 183 -3.61 -9.20 -3.87
C THR A 183 -3.52 -10.58 -4.55
N SER A 184 -2.60 -11.45 -4.15
CA SER A 184 -2.48 -12.81 -4.69
C SER A 184 -3.76 -13.63 -4.43
N MET A 185 -4.26 -13.59 -3.20
CA MET A 185 -5.47 -14.32 -2.81
C MET A 185 -6.72 -13.76 -3.51
N ALA A 186 -6.85 -12.43 -3.60
CA ALA A 186 -7.95 -11.76 -4.29
C ALA A 186 -7.99 -12.13 -5.77
N THR A 187 -6.83 -12.10 -6.45
CA THR A 187 -6.74 -12.45 -7.88
C THR A 187 -6.99 -13.94 -8.15
N LYS A 188 -6.72 -14.83 -7.19
CA LYS A 188 -7.06 -16.27 -7.28
C LYS A 188 -8.52 -16.60 -6.98
N ALA A 189 -9.21 -15.76 -6.22
CA ALA A 189 -10.60 -15.98 -5.81
C ALA A 189 -11.62 -15.65 -6.92
N VAL A 190 -11.20 -14.93 -7.97
CA VAL A 190 -12.07 -14.53 -9.08
C VAL A 190 -11.60 -15.12 -10.41
N SER A 191 -12.52 -15.21 -11.36
CA SER A 191 -12.20 -15.63 -12.72
C SER A 191 -11.20 -14.65 -13.36
N ARG A 192 -10.41 -15.11 -14.34
CA ARG A 192 -9.46 -14.23 -15.09
C ARG A 192 -10.15 -13.04 -15.75
N HIS A 193 -11.43 -13.20 -16.07
CA HIS A 193 -12.26 -12.17 -16.68
C HIS A 193 -12.62 -11.04 -15.68
N ASP A 194 -12.75 -11.36 -14.38
CA ASP A 194 -13.18 -10.41 -13.35
C ASP A 194 -12.01 -9.90 -12.48
N THR A 195 -10.80 -10.43 -12.66
CA THR A 195 -9.59 -9.99 -11.95
C THR A 195 -9.33 -8.50 -12.13
N GLY A 196 -9.50 -7.98 -13.35
CA GLY A 196 -9.31 -6.55 -13.62
C GLY A 196 -10.31 -5.66 -12.88
N LEU A 197 -11.57 -6.09 -12.79
CA LEU A 197 -12.63 -5.37 -12.08
C LEU A 197 -12.36 -5.35 -10.57
N LEU A 198 -11.94 -6.48 -10.00
CA LEU A 198 -11.58 -6.60 -8.59
C LEU A 198 -10.39 -5.71 -8.22
N LEU A 199 -9.32 -5.75 -9.02
CA LEU A 199 -8.15 -4.89 -8.81
C LEU A 199 -8.52 -3.41 -8.95
N GLY A 200 -9.44 -3.08 -9.87
CA GLY A 200 -10.01 -1.73 -9.99
C GLY A 200 -10.74 -1.28 -8.73
N LEU A 201 -11.63 -2.12 -8.17
CA LEU A 201 -12.34 -1.87 -6.91
C LEU A 201 -11.38 -1.70 -5.72
N CYS A 202 -10.33 -2.53 -5.65
CA CYS A 202 -9.30 -2.38 -4.62
C CYS A 202 -8.56 -1.03 -4.77
N ALA A 203 -8.21 -0.65 -6.00
CA ALA A 203 -7.52 0.60 -6.26
C ALA A 203 -8.40 1.83 -5.95
N THR A 204 -9.70 1.80 -6.23
CA THR A 204 -10.62 2.88 -5.87
C THR A 204 -10.80 2.99 -4.36
N SER A 205 -10.86 1.86 -3.64
CA SER A 205 -10.87 1.85 -2.18
C SER A 205 -9.59 2.45 -1.60
N GLU A 206 -8.42 2.08 -2.12
CA GLU A 206 -7.14 2.68 -1.71
C GLU A 206 -7.13 4.19 -2.00
N ALA A 207 -7.61 4.62 -3.17
CA ALA A 207 -7.67 6.04 -3.55
C ALA A 207 -8.62 6.84 -2.65
N LEU A 208 -9.79 6.27 -2.30
CA LEU A 208 -10.74 6.89 -1.38
C LEU A 208 -10.11 7.09 0.00
N MET A 209 -9.47 6.04 0.54
CA MET A 209 -8.75 6.13 1.80
C MET A 209 -7.62 7.15 1.74
N ARG A 210 -6.91 7.26 0.60
CA ARG A 210 -5.82 8.24 0.45
C ARG A 210 -6.32 9.69 0.46
N THR A 211 -7.55 9.92 0.00
CA THR A 211 -8.21 11.24 0.07
C THR A 211 -8.67 11.57 1.49
N LEU A 212 -9.24 10.58 2.21
CA LEU A 212 -9.79 10.79 3.55
C LEU A 212 -8.72 10.74 4.66
N ALA A 213 -7.63 10.00 4.44
CA ALA A 213 -6.59 9.76 5.42
C ALA A 213 -5.94 11.04 5.98
N PRO A 214 -5.58 12.06 5.18
CA PRO A 214 -5.04 13.30 5.73
C PRO A 214 -6.03 14.00 6.66
N GLY A 215 -7.33 14.02 6.33
CA GLY A 215 -8.34 14.67 7.17
C GLY A 215 -8.52 13.95 8.51
N ILE A 216 -8.77 12.64 8.47
CA ILE A 216 -8.94 11.80 9.67
C ILE A 216 -7.65 11.79 10.49
N GLY A 217 -6.52 11.59 9.81
CA GLY A 217 -5.21 11.49 10.42
C GLY A 217 -4.76 12.79 11.08
N THR A 218 -4.95 13.93 10.42
CA THR A 218 -4.60 15.25 11.01
C THR A 218 -5.49 15.55 12.20
N PHE A 219 -6.80 15.27 12.12
CA PHE A 219 -7.71 15.43 13.26
C PHE A 219 -7.26 14.60 14.47
N MET A 220 -6.93 13.32 14.25
CA MET A 220 -6.41 12.47 15.33
C MET A 220 -5.09 12.98 15.89
N LEU A 221 -4.16 13.40 15.03
CA LEU A 221 -2.85 13.89 15.42
C LEU A 221 -2.95 15.17 16.26
N LEU A 222 -3.82 16.10 15.90
CA LEU A 222 -4.02 17.37 16.62
C LEU A 222 -4.72 17.20 17.97
N HIS A 223 -5.74 16.34 18.04
CA HIS A 223 -6.55 16.19 19.26
C HIS A 223 -6.01 15.14 20.24
N TYR A 224 -5.40 14.06 19.74
CA TYR A 224 -5.01 12.90 20.53
C TYR A 224 -3.52 12.53 20.39
N GLY A 225 -2.75 13.24 19.56
CA GLY A 225 -1.32 13.04 19.39
C GLY A 225 -0.93 11.77 18.62
N LEU A 226 0.38 11.54 18.52
CA LEU A 226 0.97 10.44 17.74
C LEU A 226 0.53 9.05 18.22
N ALA A 227 0.40 8.88 19.54
CA ALA A 227 0.02 7.60 20.15
C ALA A 227 -1.36 7.12 19.65
N SER A 228 -2.28 8.04 19.34
CA SER A 228 -3.62 7.69 18.83
C SER A 228 -3.58 6.92 17.52
N LEU A 229 -2.62 7.23 16.65
CA LEU A 229 -2.43 6.55 15.36
C LEU A 229 -1.89 5.13 15.58
N GLY A 230 -1.01 4.94 16.57
CA GLY A 230 -0.50 3.62 16.97
C GLY A 230 -1.57 2.76 17.62
N ALA A 231 -2.40 3.35 18.49
CA ALA A 231 -3.53 2.65 19.12
C ALA A 231 -4.57 2.22 18.08
N LEU A 232 -4.95 3.09 17.14
CA LEU A 232 -5.90 2.77 16.08
C LEU A 232 -5.36 1.72 15.11
N GLY A 233 -4.09 1.85 14.69
CA GLY A 233 -3.46 0.88 13.82
C GLY A 233 -3.34 -0.50 14.45
N SER A 234 -2.94 -0.58 15.72
CA SER A 234 -2.86 -1.86 16.45
C SER A 234 -4.24 -2.50 16.68
N ALA A 235 -5.25 -1.70 17.02
CA ALA A 235 -6.62 -2.20 17.20
C ALA A 235 -7.18 -2.81 15.90
N ILE A 236 -6.96 -2.16 14.77
CA ILE A 236 -7.40 -2.65 13.46
C ILE A 236 -6.64 -3.92 13.07
N GLU A 237 -5.31 -3.91 13.16
CA GLU A 237 -4.48 -5.07 12.76
C GLU A 237 -4.74 -6.29 13.66
N PHE A 238 -4.85 -6.13 14.99
CA PHE A 238 -5.19 -7.26 15.86
C PHE A 238 -6.63 -7.73 15.68
N GLY A 239 -7.58 -6.82 15.47
CA GLY A 239 -8.96 -7.17 15.11
C GLY A 239 -9.01 -8.01 13.83
N MET A 240 -8.26 -7.60 12.82
CA MET A 240 -8.11 -8.35 11.57
C MET A 240 -7.43 -9.69 11.78
N ALA A 241 -6.40 -9.78 12.61
CA ALA A 241 -5.74 -11.04 12.93
C ALA A 241 -6.72 -12.03 13.58
N ILE A 242 -7.54 -11.57 14.53
CA ILE A 242 -8.57 -12.39 15.19
C ILE A 242 -9.61 -12.87 14.18
N ILE A 243 -10.12 -11.99 13.33
CA ILE A 243 -11.10 -12.32 12.29
C ILE A 243 -10.54 -13.36 11.31
N LEU A 244 -9.29 -13.19 10.87
CA LEU A 244 -8.61 -14.15 10.00
C LEU A 244 -8.37 -15.51 10.70
N LEU A 245 -7.99 -15.50 11.98
CA LEU A 245 -7.81 -16.73 12.75
C LEU A 245 -9.12 -17.49 12.98
N ALA A 246 -10.21 -16.77 13.28
CA ALA A 246 -11.54 -17.37 13.44
C ALA A 246 -12.01 -18.07 12.16
N LYS A 247 -11.72 -17.47 10.99
CA LYS A 247 -12.04 -18.09 9.69
C LYS A 247 -11.13 -19.25 9.31
N LYS A 248 -9.91 -19.35 9.85
CA LYS A 248 -9.02 -20.49 9.58
C LYS A 248 -9.61 -21.83 10.06
N GLN A 249 -10.52 -21.78 11.02
CA GLN A 249 -11.11 -22.96 11.66
C GLN A 249 -12.46 -23.38 11.07
N ILE A 250 -12.97 -22.64 10.07
CA ILE A 250 -14.19 -22.96 9.31
C ILE A 250 -13.77 -23.46 7.93
#